data_AF-A0A482VP87-F1
#
_entry.id   AF-A0A482VP87-F1
#
_cell.length_a   1.000
_cell.length_b   1.000
_cell.length_c   1.000
_cell.angle_alpha   90.00
_cell.angle_beta   90.00
_cell.angle_gamma   90.00
#
_symmetry.space_group_name_H-M   'P 1'
#
loop_
_entity.id
_entity.type
_entity.pdbx_description
1 polymer ?
#
loop_
_entity_poly.entity_id
_entity_poly.type
_entity_poly.pdbx_seq_one_letter_code
_entity_poly.pdbx_strand_id
1 'polypeptide(L)' 'MGFVVKKAGSKVSEKDICDYLSEFVCTEKQLHGGVQFIDVIPKNVSGKILRKKLRNMFE' A
#
# COMPACT_ATOMS: atom_id res chain seq x y z
N MET A 1 -0.44 -5.09 -6.00
CA MET A 1 -1.26 -4.41 -4.99
C MET A 1 -0.37 -3.70 -3.99
N GLY A 2 -0.73 -2.49 -3.57
CA GLY A 2 -0.03 -1.70 -2.57
C GLY A 2 -0.72 -1.76 -1.20
N PHE A 3 0.04 -1.51 -0.13
CA PHE A 3 -0.48 -1.40 1.24
C PHE A 3 -0.12 -0.03 1.81
N VAL A 4 -1.10 0.66 2.38
CA VAL A 4 -0.93 2.03 2.90
C VAL A 4 -1.55 2.16 4.28
N VAL A 5 -0.86 2.83 5.19
CA VAL A 5 -1.40 3.26 6.48
C VAL A 5 -1.76 4.73 6.38
N LYS A 6 -3.02 5.07 6.65
CA LYS A 6 -3.47 6.47 6.62
C LYS A 6 -2.98 7.20 7.85
N LYS A 7 -2.64 8.48 7.69
CA LYS A 7 -2.47 9.38 8.83
C LYS A 7 -3.85 9.64 9.45
N ALA A 8 -3.91 9.75 10.77
CA ALA A 8 -5.15 10.10 11.47
C ALA A 8 -5.77 11.38 10.88
N GLY A 9 -7.07 11.34 10.57
CA GLY A 9 -7.80 12.46 9.96
C GLY A 9 -7.60 12.64 8.46
N SER A 10 -6.76 11.85 7.80
CA SER A 10 -6.59 11.93 6.34
C SER A 10 -7.76 11.28 5.59
N LYS A 11 -8.28 12.00 4.59
CA LYS A 11 -9.28 11.50 3.65
C LYS A 11 -8.60 11.28 2.30
N VAL A 12 -8.17 10.05 2.08
CA VAL A 12 -7.52 9.62 0.84
C VAL A 12 -8.20 8.33 0.38
N SER A 13 -8.57 8.27 -0.89
CA SER A 13 -9.11 7.07 -1.53
C SER A 13 -8.01 6.25 -2.21
N GLU A 14 -8.34 5.01 -2.58
CA GLU A 14 -7.45 4.18 -3.38
C GLU A 14 -7.13 4.82 -4.73
N LYS A 15 -8.15 5.38 -5.38
CA LYS A 15 -8.01 6.05 -6.68
C LYS A 15 -7.06 7.23 -6.61
N ASP A 16 -7.16 8.06 -5.58
CA ASP A 16 -6.27 9.21 -5.40
C ASP A 16 -4.79 8.79 -5.37
N ILE A 17 -4.48 7.65 -4.76
CA ILE A 17 -3.11 7.13 -4.66
C ILE A 17 -2.65 6.53 -5.99
N CYS A 18 -3.51 5.77 -6.66
CA CYS A 18 -3.19 5.18 -7.96
C CYS A 18 -2.98 6.26 -9.03
N ASP A 19 -3.87 7.24 -9.10
CA ASP A 19 -3.80 8.36 -10.03
C ASP A 19 -2.54 9.19 -9.76
N TYR A 20 -2.27 9.54 -8.50
CA TYR A 20 -1.04 10.23 -8.10
C TYR A 20 0.21 9.46 -8.53
N LEU A 21 0.30 8.15 -8.25
CA LEU A 21 1.47 7.35 -8.60
C LEU A 21 1.66 7.20 -10.11
N SER A 22 0.57 7.17 -10.88
CA SER A 22 0.61 7.00 -12.33
C SER A 22 1.39 8.09 -13.06
N GLU A 23 1.48 9.29 -12.47
CA GLU A 23 2.24 10.42 -13.00
C GLU A 23 3.76 10.25 -12.82
N PHE A 24 4.19 9.43 -11.86
CA PHE A 24 5.61 9.25 -11.52
C PHE A 24 6.22 7.95 -12.04
N VAL A 25 5.39 6.99 -12.48
CA VAL A 25 5.86 5.65 -12.85
C VAL A 25 5.30 5.20 -14.20
N CYS A 26 6.11 4.43 -14.93
CA CYS A 26 5.67 3.77 -16.17
C CYS A 26 4.51 2.80 -15.91
N THR A 27 3.69 2.54 -16.91
CA THR A 27 2.48 1.70 -16.84
C THR A 27 2.72 0.34 -16.18
N GLU A 28 3.84 -0.32 -16.45
CA GLU A 28 4.18 -1.63 -15.85
C GLU A 28 4.33 -1.57 -14.32
N LYS A 29 4.78 -0.43 -13.78
CA LYS A 29 5.03 -0.22 -12.35
C LYS A 29 3.83 0.34 -11.60
N GLN A 30 2.71 0.58 -12.28
CA GLN A 30 1.49 1.08 -11.65
C GLN A 30 0.87 -0.01 -10.77
N LEU A 31 0.08 0.44 -9.78
CA LEU A 31 -0.58 -0.45 -8.82
C LEU A 31 -1.87 -1.03 -9.42
N HIS A 32 -1.75 -1.89 -10.45
CA HIS A 32 -2.89 -2.54 -11.12
C HIS A 32 -3.79 -3.35 -10.18
N GLY A 33 -3.19 -3.96 -9.16
CA GLY A 33 -3.93 -4.69 -8.13
C GLY A 33 -4.53 -3.80 -7.05
N GLY A 34 -4.49 -2.47 -7.20
CA GLY A 34 -5.09 -1.54 -6.25
C GLY A 34 -4.25 -1.23 -5.01
N VAL A 35 -4.89 -0.56 -4.04
CA VAL A 35 -4.32 -0.17 -2.75
C VAL A 35 -5.25 -0.60 -1.61
N GLN A 36 -4.71 -1.38 -0.68
CA GLN A 36 -5.38 -1.74 0.55
C GLN A 36 -4.92 -0.87 1.72
N PHE A 37 -5.89 -0.32 2.45
CA PHE A 37 -5.61 0.41 3.68
C PHE A 37 -5.56 -0.54 4.87
N ILE A 38 -4.49 -0.44 5.66
CA ILE A 38 -4.27 -1.24 6.87
C ILE A 38 -3.94 -0.32 8.03
N ASP A 39 -4.18 -0.78 9.25
CA ASP A 39 -3.88 0.00 10.46
C ASP A 39 -2.38 0.08 10.72
N VAL A 40 -1.63 -0.99 10.42
CA VAL A 40 -0.20 -1.08 10.68
C VAL A 40 0.52 -1.97 9.67
N ILE A 41 1.70 -1.52 9.21
CA ILE A 41 2.59 -2.35 8.40
C ILE A 41 3.30 -3.36 9.33
N PRO A 42 3.12 -4.68 9.14
CA PRO A 42 3.74 -5.68 9.99
C PRO A 42 5.25 -5.64 9.82
N LYS A 43 5.96 -5.43 10.92
CA LYS A 43 7.41 -5.39 10.98
C LYS A 43 7.92 -6.39 12.02
N ASN A 44 9.15 -6.86 11.84
CA ASN A 44 9.84 -7.62 12.88
C ASN A 44 10.42 -6.67 13.96
N VAL A 45 11.00 -7.25 15.01
CA VAL A 45 11.63 -6.49 16.11
C VAL A 45 12.75 -5.53 15.64
N SER A 46 13.39 -5.83 14.51
CA SER A 46 14.40 -4.96 13.87
C SER A 46 13.81 -3.96 12.86
N GLY A 47 12.50 -3.86 12.74
CA GLY A 47 11.81 -2.94 11.82
C GLY A 47 11.69 -3.41 10.36
N LYS A 48 12.19 -4.60 10.00
CA LYS A 48 12.07 -5.17 8.64
C LYS A 48 10.61 -5.54 8.37
N ILE A 49 10.12 -5.14 7.20
CA ILE A 49 8.74 -5.41 6.76
C ILE A 49 8.54 -6.90 6.51
N LEU A 50 7.49 -7.47 7.10
CA LEU A 50 7.11 -8.87 6.96
C LEU A 50 6.23 -9.07 5.73
N ARG A 51 6.85 -9.16 4.55
CA ARG A 51 6.15 -9.31 3.25
C ARG A 51 5.24 -10.54 3.18
N LYS A 52 5.62 -11.66 3.80
CA LYS A 52 4.79 -12.87 3.85
C LYS A 52 3.45 -12.61 4.55
N LYS A 53 3.45 -11.87 5.67
CA LYS A 53 2.22 -11.52 6.39
C LYS A 53 1.32 -10.63 5.55
N LEU A 54 1.91 -9.65 4.86
CA LEU A 54 1.16 -8.77 3.94
C LEU A 54 0.53 -9.56 2.78
N ARG A 55 1.25 -10.52 2.21
CA ARG A 55 0.71 -11.38 1.14
C ARG A 55 -0.47 -12.24 1.65
N ASN A 56 -0.34 -12.83 2.84
CA ASN A 56 -1.40 -13.61 3.47
C ASN A 56 -2.63 -12.78 3.91
N MET A 57 -2.54 -11.45 3.96
CA MET A 57 -3.70 -10.58 4.20
C MET A 57 -4.54 -10.36 2.92
N PHE A 58 -4.00 -10.76 1.78
CA PHE A 58 -4.65 -10.64 0.48
C PHE A 58 -5.09 -11.98 -0.11
N GLU A 59 -4.29 -13.04 0.07
CA GLU A 59 -4.71 -14.42 -0.18
C GLU A 59 -5.85 -14.83 0.76
#